data_AF-A0A2D5XVX8-F1
#
_entry.id   AF-A0A2D5XVX8-F1
#
_cell.length_a   1.000
_cell.length_b   1.000
_cell.length_c   1.000
_cell.angle_alpha   90.00
_cell.angle_beta   90.00
_cell.angle_gamma   90.00
#
_symmetry.space_group_name_H-M   'P 1'
#
loop_
_entity.id
_entity.type
_entity.pdbx_description
1 polymer ?
#
loop_
_entity_poly.entity_id
_entity_poly.type
_entity_poly.pdbx_seq_one_letter_code
_entity_poly.pdbx_strand_id
1 'polypeptide(L)'
;MTGGTVLPMKTLVLAGTAEARAVISVLASDPGFDVEASLAGATTTPAALPVPVHSGGFGGAAGLAAFCKDRQIGLILDVTHPFATVISGNAAAAAQEAAIPCLHYLRPAWQPQVGDRWRDFDSWQAMADAVPAGTSLFLAGGTQSVSVFSSRDDITLVARALNLGDVVPPEHATFIHALPSPTVESEVELLKQHDISLLCCKNSGGESSKAKIIAARECGIEVWMLARKPFGFAAPYEGDETEKTRPQQTSQKEMSMPAIHDSVEGIIDAARKCAAVSGAAAAMSSGAASIRETGA
;
A
#
# COMPACT_ATOMS: atom_id res chain seq x y z
N MET A 1 -5.95 9.69 -43.80
CA MET A 1 -5.37 9.20 -42.52
C MET A 1 -6.40 9.41 -41.43
N THR A 2 -7.32 8.45 -41.26
CA THR A 2 -8.31 8.48 -40.18
C THR A 2 -7.60 8.02 -38.91
N GLY A 3 -7.04 8.96 -38.16
CA GLY A 3 -6.53 8.71 -36.82
C GLY A 3 -7.70 8.36 -35.91
N GLY A 4 -7.97 7.05 -35.76
CA GLY A 4 -8.94 6.56 -34.81
C GLY A 4 -8.54 7.04 -33.42
N THR A 5 -9.35 7.91 -32.83
CA THR A 5 -9.13 8.41 -31.48
C THR A 5 -9.33 7.23 -30.53
N VAL A 6 -8.23 6.72 -29.97
CA VAL A 6 -8.30 5.69 -28.92
C VAL A 6 -8.93 6.36 -27.71
N LEU A 7 -10.10 5.88 -27.28
CA LEU A 7 -10.72 6.38 -26.05
C LEU A 7 -9.79 6.08 -24.87
N PRO A 8 -9.58 7.05 -23.95
CA PRO A 8 -8.70 6.87 -22.82
C PRO A 8 -9.19 5.72 -21.93
N MET A 9 -8.26 4.91 -21.46
CA MET A 9 -8.54 3.81 -20.56
C MET A 9 -8.78 4.35 -19.14
N LYS A 10 -10.01 4.21 -18.64
CA LYS A 10 -10.34 4.54 -17.26
C LYS A 10 -9.56 3.65 -16.29
N THR A 11 -8.74 4.28 -15.46
CA THR A 11 -7.75 3.60 -14.62
C THR A 11 -7.89 4.05 -13.17
N LEU A 12 -8.13 3.11 -12.28
CA LEU A 12 -8.15 3.33 -10.84
C LEU A 12 -6.77 3.05 -10.26
N VAL A 13 -6.17 4.04 -9.61
CA VAL A 13 -4.90 3.88 -8.88
C VAL A 13 -5.19 3.82 -7.38
N LEU A 14 -5.00 2.65 -6.77
CA LEU A 14 -5.01 2.50 -5.32
C LEU A 14 -3.70 3.08 -4.77
N ALA A 15 -3.79 4.25 -4.13
CA ALA A 15 -2.64 5.11 -3.87
C ALA A 15 -2.30 5.18 -2.36
N GLY A 16 -1.50 6.17 -1.98
CA GLY A 16 -1.02 6.36 -0.60
C GLY A 16 0.50 6.19 -0.42
N THR A 17 1.24 6.05 -1.52
CA THR A 17 2.69 5.95 -1.54
C THR A 17 3.31 7.03 -2.43
N ALA A 18 4.62 7.28 -2.27
CA ALA A 18 5.33 8.21 -3.15
C ALA A 18 5.37 7.69 -4.60
N GLU A 19 5.46 6.37 -4.74
CA GLU A 19 5.46 5.66 -6.01
C GLU A 19 4.10 5.76 -6.72
N ALA A 20 2.99 5.67 -5.99
CA ALA A 20 1.66 5.93 -6.55
C ALA A 20 1.56 7.36 -7.11
N ARG A 21 2.10 8.35 -6.40
CA ARG A 21 2.12 9.74 -6.87
C ARG A 21 2.97 9.89 -8.15
N ALA A 22 4.11 9.20 -8.23
CA ALA A 22 4.93 9.19 -9.44
C ALA A 22 4.20 8.56 -10.63
N VAL A 23 3.56 7.39 -10.42
CA VAL A 23 2.73 6.72 -11.44
C VAL A 23 1.60 7.63 -11.91
N ILE A 24 0.83 8.21 -10.99
CA ILE A 24 -0.29 9.12 -11.29
C ILE A 24 0.21 10.33 -12.10
N SER A 25 1.33 10.94 -11.72
CA SER A 25 1.87 12.11 -12.42
C SER A 25 2.19 11.82 -13.88
N VAL A 26 2.74 10.63 -14.17
CA VAL A 26 3.05 10.23 -15.55
C VAL A 26 1.76 9.92 -16.32
N LEU A 27 0.89 9.09 -15.76
CA LEU A 27 -0.32 8.63 -16.47
C LEU A 27 -1.36 9.75 -16.66
N ALA A 28 -1.46 10.72 -15.75
CA ALA A 28 -2.35 11.87 -15.91
C ALA A 28 -1.99 12.76 -17.09
N SER A 29 -0.72 12.73 -17.54
CA SER A 29 -0.25 13.46 -18.72
C SER A 29 -0.37 12.67 -20.02
N ASP A 30 -0.73 11.39 -19.94
CA ASP A 30 -0.80 10.46 -21.06
C ASP A 30 -2.25 10.41 -21.59
N PRO A 31 -2.52 10.84 -22.84
CA PRO A 31 -3.88 10.90 -23.38
C PRO A 31 -4.54 9.52 -23.55
N GLY A 32 -3.77 8.44 -23.39
CA GLY A 32 -4.30 7.08 -23.37
C GLY A 32 -5.01 6.71 -22.07
N PHE A 33 -5.02 7.57 -21.04
CA PHE A 33 -5.55 7.25 -19.71
C PHE A 33 -6.50 8.32 -19.18
N ASP A 34 -7.53 7.86 -18.47
CA ASP A 34 -8.41 8.68 -17.62
C ASP A 34 -8.25 8.16 -16.19
N VAL A 35 -7.48 8.88 -15.37
CA VAL A 35 -6.97 8.37 -14.09
C VAL A 35 -7.82 8.88 -12.93
N GLU A 36 -8.28 7.98 -12.07
CA GLU A 36 -8.86 8.28 -10.76
C GLU A 36 -7.99 7.65 -9.67
N ALA A 37 -7.65 8.41 -8.62
CA ALA A 37 -6.89 7.91 -7.49
C ALA A 37 -7.81 7.53 -6.33
N SER A 38 -7.44 6.51 -5.55
CA SER A 38 -8.12 6.15 -4.31
C SER A 38 -7.19 6.28 -3.12
N LEU A 39 -7.65 6.98 -2.08
CA LEU A 39 -6.95 7.11 -0.80
C LEU A 39 -7.80 6.55 0.34
N ALA A 40 -7.18 5.74 1.20
CA ALA A 40 -7.85 5.12 2.34
C ALA A 40 -8.26 6.13 3.44
N GLY A 41 -7.83 7.39 3.36
CA GLY A 41 -8.11 8.41 4.38
C GLY A 41 -7.20 8.32 5.63
N ALA A 42 -6.01 7.72 5.52
CA ALA A 42 -5.06 7.60 6.63
C ALA A 42 -4.52 8.97 7.14
N THR A 43 -4.63 10.02 6.34
CA THR A 43 -4.33 11.41 6.70
C THR A 43 -5.58 12.27 6.49
N THR A 44 -5.85 13.18 7.41
CA THR A 44 -6.96 14.15 7.29
C THR A 44 -6.74 15.18 6.19
N THR A 45 -5.48 15.46 5.83
CA THR A 45 -5.07 16.42 4.79
C THR A 45 -4.06 15.81 3.83
N PRO A 46 -4.46 14.86 2.96
CA PRO A 46 -3.55 14.28 1.98
C PRO A 46 -3.07 15.34 0.98
N ALA A 47 -1.81 15.24 0.56
CA ALA A 47 -1.25 16.12 -0.45
C ALA A 47 -2.01 15.98 -1.79
N ALA A 48 -2.38 17.10 -2.40
CA ALA A 48 -3.20 17.13 -3.61
C ALA A 48 -2.60 16.34 -4.79
N LEU A 49 -3.41 15.47 -5.41
CA LEU A 49 -3.04 14.70 -6.60
C LEU A 49 -3.57 15.41 -7.86
N PRO A 50 -2.91 15.27 -9.02
CA PRO A 50 -3.30 15.95 -10.27
C PRO A 50 -4.50 15.28 -10.96
N VAL A 51 -5.31 14.51 -10.24
CA VAL A 51 -6.40 13.68 -10.75
C VAL A 51 -7.56 13.67 -9.76
N PRO A 52 -8.81 13.33 -10.17
CA PRO A 52 -9.90 13.06 -9.25
C PRO A 52 -9.53 12.03 -8.18
N VAL A 53 -10.02 12.23 -6.96
CA VAL A 53 -9.71 11.37 -5.81
C VAL A 53 -10.98 10.83 -5.19
N HIS A 54 -11.09 9.50 -5.13
CA HIS A 54 -11.99 8.79 -4.24
C HIS A 54 -11.34 8.66 -2.85
N SER A 55 -12.07 9.07 -1.81
CA SER A 55 -11.62 8.96 -0.42
C SER A 55 -12.58 8.05 0.36
N GLY A 56 -12.03 7.03 1.02
CA GLY A 56 -12.79 6.09 1.83
C GLY A 56 -12.61 4.63 1.41
N GLY A 57 -13.34 3.74 2.07
CA GLY A 57 -13.34 2.32 1.77
C GLY A 57 -14.39 1.96 0.71
N PHE A 58 -14.13 0.87 -0.02
CA PHE A 58 -15.06 0.37 -1.04
C PHE A 58 -16.11 -0.61 -0.51
N GLY A 59 -16.01 -1.08 0.74
CA GLY A 59 -16.85 -2.18 1.25
C GLY A 59 -16.35 -3.57 0.86
N GLY A 60 -15.03 -3.77 0.86
CA GLY A 60 -14.39 -5.05 0.50
C GLY A 60 -14.27 -5.27 -1.01
N ALA A 61 -13.92 -6.49 -1.41
CA ALA A 61 -13.74 -6.87 -2.81
C ALA A 61 -14.99 -6.65 -3.67
N ALA A 62 -16.16 -7.09 -3.18
CA ALA A 62 -17.43 -6.96 -3.91
C ALA A 62 -17.82 -5.49 -4.15
N GLY A 63 -17.64 -4.63 -3.15
CA GLY A 63 -17.91 -3.20 -3.31
C GLY A 63 -16.91 -2.50 -4.23
N LEU A 64 -15.64 -2.92 -4.23
CA LEU A 64 -14.66 -2.45 -5.22
C LEU A 64 -15.02 -2.92 -6.65
N ALA A 65 -15.52 -4.15 -6.82
CA ALA A 65 -15.97 -4.65 -8.12
C ALA A 65 -17.18 -3.86 -8.64
N ALA A 66 -18.15 -3.57 -7.76
CA ALA A 66 -19.30 -2.72 -8.09
C ALA A 66 -18.84 -1.31 -8.48
N PHE A 67 -17.94 -0.70 -7.70
CA PHE A 67 -17.35 0.59 -8.03
C PHE A 67 -16.71 0.60 -9.43
N CYS A 68 -15.91 -0.42 -9.75
CA CYS A 68 -15.28 -0.55 -11.06
C CYS A 68 -16.30 -0.68 -12.20
N LYS A 69 -17.37 -1.47 -12.02
CA LYS A 69 -18.45 -1.63 -13.00
C LYS A 69 -19.20 -0.31 -13.24
N ASP A 70 -19.62 0.36 -12.17
CA ASP A 70 -20.39 1.60 -12.22
C ASP A 70 -19.60 2.74 -12.88
N ARG A 71 -18.31 2.83 -12.58
CA ARG A 71 -17.41 3.86 -13.13
C ARG A 71 -16.83 3.48 -14.49
N GLN A 72 -17.05 2.25 -14.95
CA GLN A 72 -16.45 1.66 -16.15
C GLN A 72 -14.91 1.68 -16.10
N ILE A 73 -14.33 1.37 -14.94
CA ILE A 73 -12.89 1.21 -14.78
C ILE A 73 -12.44 0.02 -15.62
N GLY A 74 -11.45 0.23 -16.48
CA GLY A 74 -10.84 -0.80 -17.31
C GLY A 74 -9.55 -1.37 -16.73
N LEU A 75 -8.92 -0.71 -15.75
CA LEU A 75 -7.64 -1.11 -15.17
C LEU A 75 -7.55 -0.70 -13.70
N ILE A 76 -7.08 -1.60 -12.86
CA ILE A 76 -6.65 -1.29 -11.49
C ILE A 76 -5.12 -1.32 -11.42
N LEU A 77 -4.53 -0.24 -10.90
CA LEU A 77 -3.15 -0.18 -10.48
C LEU A 77 -3.11 -0.17 -8.95
N ASP A 78 -2.72 -1.30 -8.35
CA ASP A 78 -2.45 -1.36 -6.93
C ASP A 78 -1.03 -0.89 -6.65
N VAL A 79 -0.91 0.37 -6.24
CA VAL A 79 0.35 1.03 -5.87
C VAL A 79 0.33 1.42 -4.39
N THR A 80 -0.39 0.62 -3.58
CA THR A 80 -0.54 0.85 -2.15
C THR A 80 0.74 0.49 -1.39
N HIS A 81 0.75 0.77 -0.07
CA HIS A 81 1.89 0.43 0.77
C HIS A 81 2.07 -1.11 0.83
N PRO A 82 3.30 -1.67 0.86
CA PRO A 82 3.54 -3.13 0.93
C PRO A 82 2.92 -3.88 2.13
N PHE A 83 2.37 -3.15 3.10
CA PHE A 83 1.68 -3.71 4.27
C PHE A 83 0.15 -3.52 4.19
N ALA A 84 -0.37 -2.97 3.09
CA ALA A 84 -1.78 -2.77 2.82
C ALA A 84 -2.41 -4.04 2.19
N THR A 85 -2.06 -5.21 2.71
CA THR A 85 -2.37 -6.52 2.11
C THR A 85 -3.87 -6.77 1.94
N VAL A 86 -4.70 -6.21 2.81
CA VAL A 86 -6.17 -6.33 2.74
C VAL A 86 -6.72 -5.69 1.47
N ILE A 87 -6.36 -4.43 1.18
CA ILE A 87 -6.84 -3.74 -0.02
C ILE A 87 -6.22 -4.34 -1.29
N SER A 88 -4.96 -4.78 -1.24
CA SER A 88 -4.33 -5.52 -2.33
C SER A 88 -5.05 -6.83 -2.67
N GLY A 89 -5.46 -7.60 -1.66
CA GLY A 89 -6.27 -8.80 -1.83
C GLY A 89 -7.65 -8.48 -2.42
N ASN A 90 -8.30 -7.42 -1.91
CA ASN A 90 -9.58 -6.95 -2.44
C ASN A 90 -9.47 -6.50 -3.90
N ALA A 91 -8.38 -5.84 -4.29
CA ALA A 91 -8.12 -5.40 -5.67
C ALA A 91 -8.03 -6.57 -6.64
N ALA A 92 -7.26 -7.61 -6.27
CA ALA A 92 -7.13 -8.82 -7.09
C ALA A 92 -8.49 -9.52 -7.27
N ALA A 93 -9.25 -9.70 -6.18
CA ALA A 93 -10.57 -10.33 -6.23
C ALA A 93 -11.59 -9.49 -7.03
N ALA A 94 -11.61 -8.17 -6.83
CA ALA A 94 -12.52 -7.26 -7.53
C ALA A 94 -12.24 -7.22 -9.03
N ALA A 95 -10.96 -7.18 -9.42
CA ALA A 95 -10.56 -7.20 -10.82
C ALA A 95 -10.97 -8.50 -11.53
N GLN A 96 -10.84 -9.64 -10.85
CA GLN A 96 -11.33 -10.91 -11.34
C GLN A 96 -12.85 -10.90 -11.54
N GLU A 97 -13.61 -10.35 -10.58
CA GLU A 97 -15.06 -10.27 -10.67
C GLU A 97 -15.55 -9.28 -11.75
N ALA A 98 -14.84 -8.16 -11.94
CA ALA A 98 -15.12 -7.17 -12.96
C ALA A 98 -14.53 -7.54 -14.34
N ALA A 99 -13.77 -8.63 -14.44
CA ALA A 99 -13.07 -9.08 -15.64
C ALA A 99 -12.14 -8.01 -16.25
N ILE A 100 -11.39 -7.32 -15.40
CA ILE A 100 -10.42 -6.28 -15.79
C ILE A 100 -9.01 -6.62 -15.30
N PRO A 101 -7.95 -6.13 -15.97
CA PRO A 101 -6.59 -6.26 -15.47
C PRO A 101 -6.39 -5.56 -14.12
N CYS A 102 -5.59 -6.20 -13.26
CA CYS A 102 -5.03 -5.61 -12.04
C CYS A 102 -3.51 -5.79 -12.07
N LEU A 103 -2.78 -4.68 -11.99
CA LEU A 103 -1.32 -4.66 -11.89
C LEU A 103 -0.94 -4.25 -10.47
N HIS A 104 -0.01 -4.98 -9.86
CA HIS A 104 0.44 -4.72 -8.50
C HIS A 104 1.87 -4.20 -8.51
N TYR A 105 2.11 -3.09 -7.82
CA TYR A 105 3.45 -2.57 -7.57
C TYR A 105 3.93 -2.99 -6.19
N LEU A 106 5.08 -3.66 -6.14
CA LEU A 106 5.75 -4.05 -4.92
C LEU A 106 7.26 -3.77 -5.03
N ARG A 107 7.66 -2.60 -4.54
CA ARG A 107 9.09 -2.24 -4.44
C ARG A 107 9.89 -3.27 -3.64
N PRO A 108 11.20 -3.46 -3.91
CA PRO A 108 12.04 -4.36 -3.14
C PRO A 108 12.05 -4.07 -1.63
N ALA A 109 12.31 -5.09 -0.81
CA ALA A 109 12.58 -4.92 0.61
C ALA A 109 13.94 -4.24 0.81
N TRP A 110 14.06 -3.41 1.85
CA TRP A 110 15.38 -2.95 2.24
C TRP A 110 16.22 -4.16 2.66
N GLN A 111 17.51 -4.10 2.32
CA GLN A 111 18.50 -5.12 2.68
C GLN A 111 19.45 -4.53 3.72
N PRO A 112 19.90 -5.33 4.70
CA PRO A 112 20.90 -4.89 5.65
C PRO A 112 22.21 -4.56 4.94
N GLN A 113 22.86 -3.48 5.37
CA GLN A 113 24.17 -3.03 4.91
C GLN A 113 25.22 -3.24 6.02
N VAL A 114 26.50 -3.04 5.68
CA VAL A 114 27.57 -3.08 6.68
C VAL A 114 27.28 -2.09 7.81
N GLY A 115 27.33 -2.58 9.05
CA GLY A 115 27.03 -1.81 10.26
C GLY A 115 25.57 -1.90 10.73
N ASP A 116 24.66 -2.40 9.90
CA ASP A 116 23.29 -2.69 10.34
C ASP A 116 23.24 -3.87 11.30
N ARG A 117 22.42 -3.74 12.35
CA ARG A 117 22.11 -4.83 13.28
C ARG A 117 20.62 -5.12 13.26
N TRP A 118 20.22 -5.98 12.32
CA TRP A 118 18.81 -6.25 12.07
C TRP A 118 18.35 -7.56 12.71
N ARG A 119 17.09 -7.58 13.15
CA ARG A 119 16.37 -8.80 13.52
C ARG A 119 14.96 -8.76 12.93
N ASP A 120 14.59 -9.79 12.19
CA ASP A 120 13.28 -9.89 11.57
C ASP A 120 12.25 -10.57 12.49
N PHE A 121 10.99 -10.16 12.36
CA PHE A 121 9.84 -10.70 13.08
C PHE A 121 8.62 -10.83 12.17
N ASP A 122 7.78 -11.84 12.40
CA ASP A 122 6.57 -12.09 11.59
C ASP A 122 5.32 -11.37 12.11
N SER A 123 5.36 -10.86 13.35
CA SER A 123 4.26 -10.12 13.96
C SER A 123 4.74 -9.06 14.95
N TRP A 124 3.91 -8.03 15.16
CA TRP A 124 4.16 -7.03 16.19
C TRP A 124 4.17 -7.62 17.60
N GLN A 125 3.32 -8.61 17.87
CA GLN A 125 3.26 -9.26 19.18
C GLN A 125 4.56 -9.99 19.49
N ALA A 126 5.03 -10.85 18.58
CA ALA A 126 6.30 -11.56 18.76
C ALA A 126 7.48 -10.61 18.90
N MET A 127 7.45 -9.46 18.19
CA MET A 127 8.44 -8.41 18.34
C MET A 127 8.39 -7.78 19.74
N ALA A 128 7.20 -7.37 20.20
CA ALA A 128 7.02 -6.76 21.51
C ALA A 128 7.44 -7.72 22.64
N ASP A 129 7.02 -8.99 22.59
CA ASP A 129 7.35 -10.01 23.58
C ASP A 129 8.87 -10.24 23.71
N ALA A 130 9.60 -10.06 22.61
CA ALA A 130 11.06 -10.20 22.61
C ALA A 130 11.80 -9.00 23.18
N VAL A 131 11.16 -7.83 23.31
CA VAL A 131 11.81 -6.61 23.83
C VAL A 131 12.14 -6.78 25.32
N PRO A 132 13.42 -6.65 25.72
CA PRO A 132 13.80 -6.69 27.13
C PRO A 132 13.20 -5.53 27.93
N ALA A 133 12.89 -5.78 29.20
CA ALA A 133 12.53 -4.72 30.14
C ALA A 133 13.63 -3.64 30.24
N GLY A 134 13.23 -2.39 30.40
CA GLY A 134 14.10 -1.22 30.47
C GLY A 134 14.58 -0.69 29.11
N THR A 135 14.11 -1.26 27.99
CA THR A 135 14.49 -0.79 26.65
C THR A 135 13.84 0.55 26.31
N SER A 136 14.62 1.49 25.75
CA SER A 136 14.08 2.71 25.12
C SER A 136 13.90 2.47 23.63
N LEU A 137 12.64 2.40 23.20
CA LEU A 137 12.25 1.90 21.88
C LEU A 137 11.61 3.01 21.05
N PHE A 138 12.07 3.15 19.80
CA PHE A 138 11.41 3.95 18.79
C PHE A 138 10.56 3.07 17.87
N LEU A 139 9.24 3.25 17.92
CA LEU A 139 8.27 2.51 17.12
C LEU A 139 7.84 3.32 15.90
N ALA A 140 8.29 2.88 14.73
CA ALA A 140 7.89 3.40 13.42
C ALA A 140 7.04 2.37 12.64
N GLY A 141 6.03 1.79 13.32
CA GLY A 141 5.15 0.73 12.80
C GLY A 141 3.75 1.19 12.36
N GLY A 142 3.36 2.43 12.67
CA GLY A 142 2.02 2.97 12.44
C GLY A 142 1.03 2.64 13.57
N THR A 143 -0.23 3.06 13.42
CA THR A 143 -1.23 3.04 14.50
C THR A 143 -1.47 1.66 15.11
N GLN A 144 -1.55 0.62 14.27
CA GLN A 144 -1.81 -0.76 14.74
C GLN A 144 -0.74 -1.26 15.71
N SER A 145 0.54 -0.92 15.48
CA SER A 145 1.61 -1.40 16.36
C SER A 145 1.59 -0.70 17.72
N VAL A 146 1.11 0.54 17.80
CA VAL A 146 1.17 1.32 19.05
C VAL A 146 0.44 0.59 20.18
N SER A 147 -0.78 0.08 19.92
CA SER A 147 -1.56 -0.66 20.92
C SER A 147 -0.82 -1.87 21.52
N VAL A 148 0.00 -2.56 20.72
CA VAL A 148 0.77 -3.73 21.16
C VAL A 148 1.86 -3.32 22.16
N PHE A 149 2.61 -2.26 21.85
CA PHE A 149 3.74 -1.82 22.67
C PHE A 149 3.30 -0.94 23.85
N SER A 150 2.22 -0.18 23.76
CA SER A 150 1.73 0.68 24.85
C SER A 150 1.20 -0.10 26.06
N SER A 151 1.02 -1.42 25.94
CA SER A 151 0.66 -2.30 27.06
C SER A 151 1.86 -2.68 27.94
N ARG A 152 3.09 -2.37 27.50
CA ARG A 152 4.34 -2.70 28.18
C ARG A 152 4.84 -1.50 28.99
N ASP A 153 4.52 -1.46 30.27
CA ASP A 153 4.95 -0.40 31.20
C ASP A 153 6.41 -0.52 31.66
N ASP A 154 7.07 -1.62 31.32
CA ASP A 154 8.46 -1.91 31.59
C ASP A 154 9.42 -1.38 30.50
N ILE A 155 8.92 -0.68 29.47
CA ILE A 155 9.72 -0.06 28.41
C ILE A 155 9.45 1.44 28.29
N THR A 156 10.41 2.19 27.76
CA THR A 156 10.18 3.58 27.32
C THR A 156 9.81 3.56 25.84
N LEU A 157 8.62 4.04 25.50
CA LEU A 157 8.08 3.98 24.14
C LEU A 157 8.07 5.37 23.48
N VAL A 158 8.75 5.53 22.36
CA VAL A 158 8.53 6.67 21.45
C VAL A 158 7.87 6.14 20.20
N ALA A 159 6.59 6.47 19.97
CA ALA A 159 5.85 6.00 18.81
C ALA A 159 5.59 7.13 17.83
N ARG A 160 5.90 6.90 16.54
CA ARG A 160 5.59 7.85 15.47
C ARG A 160 4.59 7.26 14.49
N ALA A 161 3.47 7.95 14.31
CA ALA A 161 2.49 7.64 13.27
C ALA A 161 1.76 8.91 12.82
N LEU A 162 1.15 8.82 11.63
CA LEU A 162 0.36 9.92 11.06
C LEU A 162 -0.92 10.21 11.83
N ASN A 163 -1.56 9.18 12.34
CA ASN A 163 -2.82 9.28 13.06
C ASN A 163 -2.84 8.25 14.20
N LEU A 164 -2.76 8.72 15.43
CA LEU A 164 -2.92 7.90 16.64
C LEU A 164 -4.30 8.09 17.28
N GLY A 165 -5.22 8.77 16.58
CA GLY A 165 -6.50 9.20 17.13
C GLY A 165 -6.31 10.17 18.29
N ASP A 166 -7.33 10.23 19.16
CA ASP A 166 -7.30 10.98 20.42
C ASP A 166 -6.73 10.15 21.58
N VAL A 167 -5.92 9.14 21.27
CA VAL A 167 -5.33 8.26 22.29
C VAL A 167 -4.27 9.02 23.06
N VAL A 168 -4.52 9.20 24.36
CA VAL A 168 -3.54 9.77 25.27
C VAL A 168 -2.42 8.75 25.51
N PRO A 169 -1.14 9.10 25.29
CA PRO A 169 -0.05 8.19 25.58
C PRO A 169 0.00 7.86 27.08
N PRO A 170 0.29 6.60 27.47
CA PRO A 170 0.61 6.29 28.85
C PRO A 170 1.89 7.01 29.31
N GLU A 171 2.15 7.08 30.62
CA GLU A 171 3.28 7.86 31.18
C GLU A 171 4.66 7.46 30.62
N HIS A 172 4.85 6.19 30.29
CA HIS A 172 6.08 5.65 29.73
C HIS A 172 6.19 5.85 28.20
N ALA A 173 5.22 6.52 27.58
CA ALA A 173 5.15 6.69 26.13
C ALA A 173 5.13 8.16 25.68
N THR A 174 5.77 8.41 24.54
CA THR A 174 5.70 9.68 23.79
C THR A 174 5.17 9.40 22.40
N PHE A 175 4.09 10.09 22.02
CA PHE A 175 3.47 9.97 20.70
C PHE A 175 3.84 11.15 19.81
N ILE A 176 4.45 10.85 18.67
CA ILE A 176 4.87 11.83 17.67
C ILE A 176 3.93 11.73 16.46
N HIS A 177 3.12 12.77 16.26
CA HIS A 177 2.16 12.87 15.17
C HIS A 177 2.82 13.50 13.94
N ALA A 178 3.65 12.72 13.24
CA ALA A 178 4.41 13.20 12.10
C ALA A 178 4.70 12.11 11.06
N LEU A 179 4.97 12.54 9.83
CA LEU A 179 5.66 11.71 8.84
C LEU A 179 7.11 11.44 9.27
N PRO A 180 7.77 10.40 8.74
CA PRO A 180 9.21 10.27 8.82
C PRO A 180 9.93 11.54 8.36
N SER A 181 11.02 11.91 9.03
CA SER A 181 11.84 13.02 8.55
C SER A 181 12.51 12.64 7.24
N PRO A 182 12.62 13.57 6.27
CA PRO A 182 13.34 13.30 5.04
C PRO A 182 14.86 13.21 5.23
N THR A 183 15.42 13.68 6.36
CA THR A 183 16.87 13.74 6.56
C THR A 183 17.35 12.78 7.65
N VAL A 184 18.57 12.27 7.46
CA VAL A 184 19.21 11.36 8.42
C VAL A 184 19.54 12.10 9.71
N GLU A 185 20.00 13.34 9.60
CA GLU A 185 20.43 14.17 10.73
C GLU A 185 19.29 14.40 11.72
N SER A 186 18.07 14.68 11.21
CA SER A 186 16.89 14.87 12.04
C SER A 186 16.48 13.57 12.75
N GLU A 187 16.62 12.43 12.08
CA GLU A 187 16.34 11.13 12.70
C GLU A 187 17.41 10.80 13.76
N VAL A 188 18.69 11.12 13.52
CA VAL A 188 19.77 10.97 14.52
C VAL A 188 19.49 11.82 15.76
N GLU A 189 19.07 13.07 15.58
CA GLU A 189 18.72 13.96 16.68
C GLU A 189 17.55 13.40 17.50
N LEU A 190 16.49 12.93 16.84
CA LEU A 190 15.36 12.28 17.51
C LEU A 190 15.79 11.04 18.31
N LEU A 191 16.60 10.16 17.72
CA LEU A 191 17.08 8.94 18.39
C LEU A 191 17.92 9.29 19.62
N LYS A 192 18.78 10.30 19.55
CA LYS A 192 19.61 10.75 20.67
C LYS A 192 18.80 11.48 21.75
N GLN A 193 17.87 12.36 21.37
CA GLN A 193 17.06 13.12 22.30
C GLN A 193 16.22 12.22 23.23
N HIS A 194 15.82 11.06 22.74
CA HIS A 194 15.01 10.10 23.47
C HIS A 194 15.80 8.89 24.00
N ASP A 195 17.14 8.94 23.96
CA ASP A 195 18.02 7.86 24.40
C ASP A 195 17.62 6.48 23.83
N ILE A 196 17.22 6.46 22.55
CA ILE A 196 16.71 5.25 21.90
C ILE A 196 17.83 4.23 21.76
N SER A 197 17.55 2.98 22.15
CA SER A 197 18.44 1.83 21.97
C SER A 197 17.93 0.80 20.98
N LEU A 198 16.65 0.88 20.59
CA LEU A 198 16.01 -0.05 19.64
C LEU A 198 15.04 0.67 18.70
N LEU A 199 15.21 0.51 17.39
CA LEU A 199 14.24 0.91 16.36
C LEU A 199 13.38 -0.29 15.95
N CYS A 200 12.05 -0.20 16.11
CA CYS A 200 11.10 -1.18 15.59
C CYS A 200 10.32 -0.60 14.42
N CYS A 201 10.38 -1.22 13.24
CA CYS A 201 9.67 -0.70 12.06
C CYS A 201 9.26 -1.78 11.05
N LYS A 202 8.40 -1.40 10.10
CA LYS A 202 8.05 -2.22 8.93
C LYS A 202 9.21 -2.22 7.94
N ASN A 203 9.54 -3.37 7.33
CA ASN A 203 10.43 -3.39 6.16
C ASN A 203 9.68 -2.88 4.91
N SER A 204 9.40 -1.58 4.87
CA SER A 204 8.59 -0.95 3.83
C SER A 204 9.32 -0.83 2.51
N GLY A 205 10.65 -0.76 2.47
CA GLY A 205 11.46 -0.71 1.23
C GLY A 205 11.44 0.59 0.44
N GLY A 206 10.73 1.63 0.90
CA GLY A 206 10.57 2.90 0.18
C GLY A 206 11.55 3.96 0.66
N GLU A 207 12.04 4.82 -0.23
CA GLU A 207 13.09 5.79 0.13
C GLU A 207 12.60 6.83 1.17
N SER A 208 11.32 7.21 1.10
CA SER A 208 10.72 8.27 1.94
C SER A 208 10.78 8.03 3.46
N SER A 209 11.08 6.80 3.90
CA SER A 209 11.18 6.48 5.32
C SER A 209 12.48 5.76 5.67
N LYS A 210 13.46 5.74 4.77
CA LYS A 210 14.72 5.03 4.97
C LYS A 210 15.68 5.75 5.92
N ALA A 211 15.56 7.07 6.06
CA ALA A 211 16.41 7.90 6.92
C ALA A 211 16.56 7.34 8.34
N LYS A 212 15.47 6.86 8.96
CA LYS A 212 15.50 6.27 10.31
C LYS A 212 16.41 5.04 10.46
N ILE A 213 16.56 4.25 9.39
CA ILE A 213 17.42 3.06 9.38
C ILE A 213 18.88 3.48 9.30
N ILE A 214 19.17 4.48 8.45
CA ILE A 214 20.52 5.04 8.32
C ILE A 214 20.92 5.70 9.65
N ALA A 215 20.02 6.47 10.26
CA ALA A 215 20.24 7.09 11.56
C ALA A 215 20.48 6.05 12.68
N ALA A 216 19.72 4.96 12.68
CA ALA A 216 19.95 3.86 13.62
C ALA A 216 21.35 3.25 13.45
N ARG A 217 21.81 3.05 12.21
CA ARG A 217 23.16 2.59 11.91
C ARG A 217 24.23 3.55 12.43
N GLU A 218 24.07 4.85 12.17
CA GLU A 218 25.01 5.89 12.64
C GLU A 218 25.09 5.98 14.16
N CYS A 219 23.95 5.79 14.84
CA CYS A 219 23.89 5.74 16.30
C CYS A 219 24.31 4.38 16.87
N GLY A 220 24.56 3.38 16.02
CA GLY A 220 24.82 2.02 16.44
C GLY A 220 23.66 1.45 17.27
N ILE A 221 22.42 1.63 16.81
CA ILE A 221 21.16 1.13 17.39
C ILE A 221 20.70 -0.13 16.65
N GLU A 222 20.07 -1.07 17.37
CA GLU A 222 19.48 -2.25 16.73
C GLU A 222 18.20 -1.89 15.98
N VAL A 223 17.93 -2.59 14.87
CA VAL A 223 16.73 -2.38 14.06
C VAL A 223 15.94 -3.67 13.96
N TRP A 224 14.77 -3.72 14.60
CA TRP A 224 13.87 -4.84 14.49
C TRP A 224 12.83 -4.57 13.42
N MET A 225 12.76 -5.49 12.46
CA MET A 225 11.99 -5.36 11.23
C MET A 225 10.79 -6.28 11.28
N LEU A 226 9.60 -5.73 11.07
CA LEU A 226 8.44 -6.54 10.73
C LEU A 226 8.59 -6.99 9.27
N ALA A 227 8.60 -8.31 9.06
CA ALA A 227 8.67 -8.93 7.75
C ALA A 227 7.38 -8.70 6.95
N ARG A 228 7.50 -8.69 5.63
CA ARG A 228 6.36 -8.58 4.72
C ARG A 228 5.67 -9.94 4.64
N LYS A 229 4.34 -9.95 4.65
CA LYS A 229 3.59 -11.15 4.29
C LYS A 229 3.63 -11.37 2.78
N PRO A 230 3.76 -12.61 2.29
CA PRO A 230 3.63 -12.88 0.86
C PRO A 230 2.26 -12.43 0.34
N PHE A 231 2.24 -11.94 -0.89
CA PHE A 231 1.00 -11.59 -1.58
C PHE A 231 0.11 -12.84 -1.71
N GLY A 232 -1.17 -12.75 -1.35
CA GLY A 232 -2.14 -13.85 -1.44
C GLY A 232 -2.59 -14.46 -0.11
N PHE A 233 -1.96 -14.12 1.01
CA PHE A 233 -2.45 -14.50 2.34
C PHE A 233 -3.29 -13.38 2.96
N ALA A 234 -4.53 -13.22 2.50
CA ALA A 234 -5.53 -12.51 3.29
C ALA A 234 -5.92 -13.43 4.45
N ALA A 235 -5.37 -13.20 5.66
CA ALA A 235 -6.03 -13.70 6.85
C ALA A 235 -7.40 -12.99 6.92
N PRO A 236 -8.50 -13.69 7.25
CA PRO A 236 -9.78 -13.04 7.46
C PRO A 236 -9.61 -11.94 8.52
N TYR A 237 -10.23 -10.80 8.25
CA TYR A 237 -10.40 -9.74 9.23
C TYR A 237 -11.21 -10.32 10.40
N GLU A 238 -10.57 -10.58 11.53
CA GLU A 238 -11.25 -10.82 12.81
C GLU A 238 -11.76 -9.47 13.31
N GLY A 239 -12.88 -9.04 12.76
CA GLY A 239 -13.76 -8.07 13.40
C GLY A 239 -14.52 -8.77 14.52
N ASP A 240 -14.77 -8.02 15.60
CA ASP A 240 -15.42 -8.41 16.84
C ASP A 240 -16.54 -9.45 16.66
N GLU A 241 -16.44 -10.56 17.39
CA GLU A 241 -17.36 -11.69 17.32
C GLU A 241 -18.77 -11.29 17.79
N THR A 242 -19.69 -11.06 16.85
CA THR A 242 -21.08 -11.50 17.02
C THR A 242 -21.66 -11.98 15.68
N GLU A 243 -21.87 -13.29 15.62
CA GLU A 243 -23.07 -13.96 15.08
C GLU A 243 -22.74 -15.22 14.24
N LYS A 244 -23.13 -16.36 14.81
CA LYS A 244 -23.05 -17.70 14.22
C LYS A 244 -24.05 -17.82 13.06
N THR A 245 -23.65 -18.33 11.89
CA THR A 245 -24.11 -19.63 11.32
C THR A 245 -23.80 -19.82 9.80
N ARG A 246 -23.00 -20.88 9.51
CA ARG A 246 -23.09 -21.89 8.41
C ARG A 246 -22.77 -21.53 6.92
N PRO A 247 -22.50 -22.53 6.06
CA PRO A 247 -21.29 -23.37 5.96
C PRO A 247 -20.44 -23.07 4.70
N GLN A 248 -19.19 -23.54 4.76
CA GLN A 248 -18.21 -23.55 3.67
C GLN A 248 -18.65 -24.40 2.47
N GLN A 249 -18.65 -23.80 1.28
CA GLN A 249 -18.09 -24.41 0.06
C GLN A 249 -18.08 -23.38 -1.08
N THR A 250 -16.93 -22.77 -1.33
CA THR A 250 -16.62 -22.19 -2.64
C THR A 250 -15.27 -22.73 -3.04
N SER A 251 -15.28 -23.50 -4.14
CA SER A 251 -14.10 -23.93 -4.86
C SER A 251 -13.16 -22.74 -5.03
N GLN A 252 -11.95 -22.82 -4.48
CA GLN A 252 -10.85 -21.91 -4.81
C GLN A 252 -10.55 -22.10 -6.31
N LYS A 253 -11.26 -21.35 -7.15
CA LYS A 253 -10.86 -21.10 -8.52
C LYS A 253 -9.54 -20.33 -8.37
N GLU A 254 -8.43 -20.92 -8.82
CA GLU A 254 -7.10 -20.29 -8.76
C GLU A 254 -7.23 -18.82 -9.15
N MET A 255 -7.07 -17.95 -8.15
CA MET A 255 -7.05 -16.52 -8.37
C MET A 255 -5.81 -16.27 -9.22
N SER A 256 -6.00 -15.89 -10.48
CA SER A 256 -4.91 -15.38 -11.33
C SER A 256 -4.22 -14.27 -10.55
N MET A 257 -3.01 -14.53 -10.02
CA MET A 257 -2.28 -13.53 -9.28
C MET A 257 -2.02 -12.31 -10.16
N PRO A 258 -2.23 -11.08 -9.67
CA PRO A 258 -1.91 -9.88 -10.42
C PRO A 258 -0.42 -9.88 -10.76
N ALA A 259 -0.08 -9.36 -11.94
CA ALA A 259 1.32 -9.19 -12.33
C ALA A 259 1.99 -8.22 -11.35
N ILE A 260 3.08 -8.67 -10.72
CA ILE A 260 3.84 -7.89 -9.74
C ILE A 260 4.98 -7.17 -10.46
N HIS A 261 5.09 -5.87 -10.23
CA HIS A 261 6.12 -4.99 -10.76
C HIS A 261 6.90 -4.34 -9.61
N ASP A 262 8.22 -4.27 -9.71
CA ASP A 262 9.09 -3.77 -8.64
C ASP A 262 9.61 -2.33 -8.89
N SER A 263 9.32 -1.77 -10.07
CA SER A 263 9.69 -0.40 -10.49
C SER A 263 8.48 0.40 -10.97
N VAL A 264 8.56 1.72 -10.79
CA VAL A 264 7.53 2.68 -11.23
C VAL A 264 7.41 2.65 -12.75
N GLU A 265 8.55 2.62 -13.43
CA GLU A 265 8.63 2.50 -14.89
C GLU A 265 8.00 1.19 -15.36
N GLY A 266 8.31 0.07 -14.69
CA GLY A 266 7.80 -1.25 -15.04
C GLY A 266 6.27 -1.34 -14.99
N ILE A 267 5.63 -0.77 -13.96
CA ILE A 267 4.17 -0.77 -13.86
C ILE A 267 3.51 0.21 -14.84
N ILE A 268 4.14 1.36 -15.13
CA ILE A 268 3.66 2.30 -16.15
C ILE A 268 3.68 1.65 -17.53
N ASP A 269 4.78 0.96 -17.89
CA ASP A 269 4.89 0.28 -19.18
C ASP A 269 3.90 -0.88 -19.31
N ALA A 270 3.63 -1.59 -18.22
CA ALA A 270 2.59 -2.62 -18.18
C ALA A 270 1.18 -2.03 -18.34
N ALA A 271 0.90 -0.88 -17.72
CA ALA A 271 -0.37 -0.17 -17.90
C ALA A 271 -0.58 0.24 -19.36
N ARG A 272 0.45 0.79 -20.01
CA ARG A 272 0.42 1.16 -21.43
C ARG A 272 0.14 -0.03 -22.35
N LYS A 273 0.73 -1.19 -22.06
CA LYS A 273 0.45 -2.43 -22.78
C LYS A 273 -1.02 -2.85 -22.62
N CYS A 274 -1.59 -2.73 -21.42
CA CYS A 274 -3.01 -3.03 -21.18
C CYS A 274 -3.94 -2.11 -21.99
N ALA A 275 -3.64 -0.80 -22.03
CA ALA A 275 -4.40 0.17 -22.81
C ALA A 275 -4.33 -0.12 -24.32
N ALA A 276 -3.14 -0.46 -24.84
CA ALA A 276 -2.95 -0.79 -26.26
C ALA A 276 -3.74 -2.04 -26.69
N VAL A 277 -3.74 -3.10 -25.87
CA VAL A 277 -4.51 -4.34 -26.16
C VAL A 277 -6.01 -4.06 -26.15
N SER A 278 -6.49 -3.27 -25.18
CA SER A 278 -7.90 -2.89 -25.07
C SER A 278 -8.36 -2.04 -26.26
N GLY A 279 -7.53 -1.07 -26.69
CA GLY A 279 -7.80 -0.25 -27.87
C GLY A 279 -7.86 -1.07 -29.16
N ALA A 280 -6.96 -2.04 -29.33
CA ALA A 280 -6.97 -2.94 -30.49
C ALA A 280 -8.24 -3.82 -30.52
N ALA A 281 -8.66 -4.37 -29.37
CA ALA A 281 -9.89 -5.16 -29.28
C ALA A 281 -11.15 -4.32 -29.63
N ALA A 282 -11.22 -3.08 -29.13
CA ALA A 282 -12.31 -2.17 -29.44
C ALA A 282 -12.38 -1.85 -30.95
N ALA A 283 -11.24 -1.56 -31.59
CA ALA A 283 -11.17 -1.26 -33.02
C ALA A 283 -11.59 -2.45 -33.91
N MET A 284 -11.24 -3.68 -33.53
CA MET A 284 -11.69 -4.89 -34.25
C MET A 284 -13.21 -5.11 -34.14
N SER A 285 -13.79 -4.83 -32.97
CA SER A 285 -15.24 -4.98 -32.75
C SER A 285 -16.07 -3.95 -33.53
N SER A 286 -15.60 -2.70 -33.63
CA SER A 286 -16.28 -1.64 -34.38
C SER A 286 -16.14 -1.83 -35.90
N GLY A 287 -14.99 -2.32 -36.38
CA GLY A 287 -14.79 -2.70 -37.78
C GLY A 287 -15.72 -3.84 -38.22
N ALA A 288 -15.92 -4.85 -37.37
CA ALA A 288 -16.85 -5.94 -37.66
C ALA A 288 -18.33 -5.51 -37.68
N ALA A 289 -18.71 -4.52 -36.86
CA ALA A 289 -20.06 -3.94 -36.88
C ALA A 289 -20.32 -3.13 -38.16
N SER A 290 -19.35 -2.32 -38.61
CA SER A 290 -19.48 -1.50 -39.82
C SER A 290 -19.56 -2.33 -41.12
N ILE A 291 -18.90 -3.48 -41.17
CA ILE A 291 -18.98 -4.42 -42.31
C ILE A 291 -20.37 -5.08 -42.40
N ARG A 292 -21.09 -5.23 -41.28
CA ARG A 292 -22.46 -5.81 -41.29
C ARG A 292 -23.53 -4.81 -41.73
N GLU A 293 -23.32 -3.52 -41.59
CA GLU A 293 -24.29 -2.49 -42.01
C GLU A 293 -24.15 -2.07 -43.48
N THR A 294 -23.03 -2.38 -44.15
CA THR A 294 -22.79 -2.03 -45.56
C THR A 294 -23.12 -3.17 -46.54
N GLY A 295 -23.61 -4.30 -46.02
CA GLY A 295 -23.96 -5.50 -46.79
C GLY A 295 -25.45 -5.83 -46.81
N ALA A 296 -26.33 -4.83 -46.87
CA ALA A 296 -27.77 -4.98 -47.08
C ALA A 296 -28.23 -4.19 -48.31
#